data_AF-A0A6P3ZD97-F1
#
_entry.id   AF-A0A6P3ZD97-F1
#
_cell.length_a   1.000
_cell.length_b   1.000
_cell.length_c   1.000
_cell.angle_alpha   90.00
_cell.angle_beta   90.00
_cell.angle_gamma   90.00
#
_symmetry.space_group_name_H-M   'P 1'
#
loop_
_entity.id
_entity.type
_entity.pdbx_description
1 polymer ?
#
loop_
_entity_poly.entity_id
_entity_poly.type
_entity_poly.pdbx_seq_one_letter_code
_entity_poly.pdbx_strand_id
1 'polypeptide(L)'
;WYKEKVYAGNKVPSLEHNGKVIGESIDLIKYVDSNFEGPSLFPDDPAKRKFGEDLISYLDKFVGGVYTSFQSDPVKEANAQFDYLENALNKFDDGPFFLGQLSLVDIAYIPFVERFQIFLSEAFKYDITAGRPKLALWIEELNKIDAYKVTKTNPKELVEFYKKRFLNDQH
;
A
#
# COMPACT_ATOMS: atom_id res chain seq x y z
N TRP A 1 -26.07 13.30 0.34
CA TRP A 1 -26.06 12.83 1.74
C TRP A 1 -24.66 12.64 2.31
N TYR A 2 -23.77 11.79 1.77
CA TYR A 2 -22.45 11.55 2.40
C TYR A 2 -21.63 12.83 2.61
N LYS A 3 -21.39 13.60 1.53
CA LYS A 3 -20.71 14.92 1.61
C LYS A 3 -21.36 15.90 2.59
N GLU A 4 -22.68 15.89 2.66
CA GLU A 4 -23.45 16.92 3.37
C GLU A 4 -23.73 16.55 4.83
N LYS A 5 -23.79 15.25 5.14
CA LYS A 5 -24.32 14.71 6.40
C LYS A 5 -23.33 13.83 7.16
N VAL A 6 -22.28 13.31 6.50
CA VAL A 6 -21.31 12.40 7.12
C VAL A 6 -19.92 13.01 7.11
N TYR A 7 -19.35 13.20 5.92
CA TYR A 7 -17.97 13.65 5.79
C TYR A 7 -17.83 14.70 4.69
N ALA A 8 -17.64 15.96 5.11
CA ALA A 8 -17.50 17.11 4.22
C ALA A 8 -16.35 16.97 3.20
N GLY A 9 -15.30 16.22 3.56
CA GLY A 9 -14.18 15.93 2.67
C GLY A 9 -14.56 15.12 1.43
N ASN A 10 -15.73 14.46 1.42
CA ASN A 10 -16.26 13.66 0.31
C ASN A 10 -15.25 12.69 -0.31
N LYS A 11 -14.36 12.17 0.53
CA LYS A 11 -13.40 11.12 0.22
C LYS A 11 -13.69 9.91 1.10
N VAL A 12 -13.18 8.77 0.69
CA VAL A 12 -13.19 7.53 1.47
C VAL A 12 -11.75 7.06 1.67
N PRO A 13 -11.47 6.31 2.75
CA PRO A 13 -12.37 5.98 3.87
C PRO A 13 -12.64 7.16 4.83
N SER A 14 -13.74 7.05 5.58
CA SER A 14 -13.97 7.81 6.82
C SER A 14 -14.51 6.87 7.90
N LEU A 15 -14.11 7.06 9.15
CA LEU A 15 -14.59 6.29 10.30
C LEU A 15 -15.45 7.17 11.20
N GLU A 16 -16.65 6.73 11.53
CA GLU A 16 -17.48 7.33 12.58
C GLU A 16 -17.32 6.54 13.88
N HIS A 17 -16.77 7.17 14.92
CA HIS A 17 -16.59 6.58 16.23
C HIS A 17 -16.65 7.65 17.31
N ASN A 18 -17.27 7.35 18.46
CA ASN A 18 -17.44 8.29 19.58
C ASN A 18 -18.05 9.66 19.17
N GLY A 19 -19.03 9.63 18.27
CA GLY A 19 -19.71 10.84 17.78
C GLY A 19 -18.84 11.76 16.92
N LYS A 20 -17.69 11.27 16.42
CA LYS A 20 -16.79 12.00 15.53
C LYS A 20 -16.58 11.23 14.24
N VAL A 21 -16.44 11.96 13.14
CA VAL A 21 -16.05 11.41 11.83
C VAL A 21 -14.60 11.78 11.56
N ILE A 22 -13.77 10.77 11.35
CA ILE A 22 -12.32 10.88 11.10
C ILE A 22 -12.07 10.46 9.65
N GLY A 23 -11.24 11.21 8.92
CA GLY A 23 -10.80 10.86 7.57
C GLY A 23 -9.31 10.50 7.53
N GLU A 24 -8.74 10.43 6.33
CA GLU A 24 -7.34 10.09 6.05
C GLU A 24 -6.97 8.64 6.45
N SER A 25 -6.72 7.79 5.46
CA SER A 25 -6.54 6.34 5.68
C SER A 25 -5.41 6.01 6.68
N ILE A 26 -4.31 6.74 6.65
CA ILE A 26 -3.18 6.54 7.57
C ILE A 26 -3.53 6.91 9.01
N ASP A 27 -4.26 7.99 9.21
CA ASP A 27 -4.72 8.38 10.54
C ASP A 27 -5.75 7.39 11.06
N LEU A 28 -6.59 6.84 10.19
CA LEU A 28 -7.56 5.80 10.55
C LEU A 28 -6.90 4.50 10.99
N ILE A 29 -5.91 3.98 10.27
CA ILE A 29 -5.26 2.73 10.70
C ILE A 29 -4.50 2.90 12.03
N LYS A 30 -3.91 4.08 12.27
CA LYS A 30 -3.30 4.43 13.56
C LYS A 30 -4.36 4.57 14.67
N TYR A 31 -5.50 5.19 14.36
CA TYR A 31 -6.60 5.34 15.29
C TYR A 31 -7.17 3.97 15.71
N VAL A 32 -7.36 3.06 14.76
CA VAL A 32 -7.82 1.69 15.02
C VAL A 32 -6.85 0.98 15.96
N ASP A 33 -5.54 1.00 15.64
CA ASP A 33 -4.49 0.37 16.45
C ASP A 33 -4.42 0.91 17.89
N SER A 34 -4.66 2.22 18.08
CA SER A 34 -4.56 2.85 19.40
C SER A 34 -5.86 2.82 20.24
N ASN A 35 -7.03 2.57 19.63
CA ASN A 35 -8.33 2.75 20.30
C ASN A 35 -9.21 1.50 20.32
N PHE A 36 -8.83 0.42 19.64
CA PHE A 36 -9.57 -0.83 19.62
C PHE A 36 -8.73 -1.96 20.21
N GLU A 37 -9.39 -2.95 20.79
CA GLU A 37 -8.71 -4.15 21.28
C GLU A 37 -8.18 -4.98 20.10
N GLY A 38 -7.03 -5.62 20.29
CA GLY A 38 -6.41 -6.47 19.27
C GLY A 38 -4.90 -6.58 19.45
N PRO A 39 -4.24 -7.37 18.60
CA PRO A 39 -2.78 -7.37 18.53
C PRO A 39 -2.29 -6.00 18.04
N SER A 40 -1.26 -5.46 18.70
CA SER A 40 -0.62 -4.23 18.24
C SER A 40 -0.01 -4.42 16.85
N LEU A 41 -0.28 -3.47 15.95
CA LEU A 41 0.26 -3.41 14.59
C LEU A 41 1.40 -2.40 14.48
N PHE A 42 1.89 -1.87 15.59
CA PHE A 42 3.07 -1.03 15.62
C PHE A 42 4.04 -1.49 16.72
N PRO A 43 5.31 -1.76 16.38
CA PRO A 43 6.26 -2.29 17.36
C PRO A 43 6.58 -1.27 18.46
N ASP A 44 6.99 -1.76 19.63
CA ASP A 44 7.47 -0.90 20.72
C ASP A 44 8.94 -0.49 20.55
N ASP A 45 9.71 -1.28 19.78
CA ASP A 45 11.12 -1.00 19.49
C ASP A 45 11.30 0.39 18.85
N PRO A 46 12.06 1.31 19.46
CA PRO A 46 12.20 2.67 18.96
C PRO A 46 12.79 2.78 17.55
N ALA A 47 13.70 1.88 17.16
CA ALA A 47 14.31 1.90 15.84
C ALA A 47 13.32 1.42 14.77
N LYS A 48 12.52 0.38 15.06
CA LYS A 48 11.45 -0.08 14.18
C LYS A 48 10.34 0.96 14.05
N ARG A 49 9.96 1.63 15.15
CA ARG A 49 8.97 2.73 15.11
C ARG A 49 9.42 3.86 14.19
N LYS A 50 10.65 4.36 14.39
CA LYS A 50 11.20 5.43 13.56
C LYS A 50 11.24 5.03 12.08
N PHE A 51 11.69 3.82 11.78
CA PHE A 51 11.73 3.34 10.40
C PHE A 51 10.33 3.18 9.79
N GLY A 52 9.36 2.71 10.58
CA GLY A 52 7.97 2.62 10.14
C GLY A 52 7.33 3.98 9.87
N GLU A 53 7.63 4.98 10.69
CA GLU A 53 7.21 6.37 10.45
C GLU A 53 7.84 6.93 9.17
N ASP A 54 9.15 6.71 8.96
CA ASP A 54 9.85 7.12 7.74
C ASP A 54 9.23 6.47 6.49
N LEU A 55 8.88 5.18 6.56
CA LEU A 55 8.21 4.47 5.46
C LEU A 55 6.78 4.96 5.23
N ILE A 56 6.00 5.24 6.27
CA ILE A 56 4.67 5.83 6.12
C ILE A 56 4.76 7.21 5.46
N SER A 57 5.73 8.04 5.86
CA SER A 57 5.98 9.34 5.21
C SER A 57 6.45 9.23 3.76
N TYR A 58 7.10 8.12 3.38
CA TYR A 58 7.50 7.86 2.00
C TYR A 58 6.36 7.37 1.10
N LEU A 59 5.25 6.90 1.67
CA LEU A 59 4.18 6.22 0.93
C LEU A 59 3.66 7.04 -0.27
N ASP A 60 3.37 8.32 -0.07
CA ASP A 60 2.83 9.17 -1.16
C ASP A 60 3.84 9.34 -2.30
N LYS A 61 5.14 9.39 -1.97
CA LYS A 61 6.22 9.46 -2.97
C LYS A 61 6.33 8.14 -3.74
N PHE A 62 6.23 7.00 -3.05
CA PHE A 62 6.19 5.69 -3.68
C PHE A 62 5.00 5.57 -4.65
N VAL A 63 3.79 5.80 -4.13
CA VAL A 63 2.53 5.68 -4.88
C VAL A 63 2.50 6.65 -6.07
N GLY A 64 2.86 7.91 -5.84
CA GLY A 64 2.94 8.92 -6.88
C GLY A 64 3.95 8.56 -7.96
N GLY A 65 5.15 8.13 -7.58
CA GLY A 65 6.21 7.73 -8.52
C GLY A 65 5.81 6.56 -9.42
N VAL A 66 5.13 5.55 -8.88
CA VAL A 66 4.64 4.43 -9.70
C VAL A 66 3.51 4.89 -10.62
N TYR A 67 2.53 5.67 -10.14
CA TYR A 67 1.46 6.16 -11.01
C TYR A 67 1.98 7.02 -12.16
N THR A 68 2.94 7.93 -11.91
CA THR A 68 3.52 8.77 -12.98
C THR A 68 4.24 7.94 -14.03
N SER A 69 4.82 6.80 -13.65
CA SER A 69 5.52 5.91 -14.57
C SER A 69 4.60 5.32 -15.66
N PHE A 70 3.29 5.23 -15.42
CA PHE A 70 2.33 4.63 -16.36
C PHE A 70 2.20 5.41 -17.68
N GLN A 71 2.57 6.70 -17.68
CA GLN A 71 2.45 7.59 -18.82
C GLN A 71 3.79 7.82 -19.55
N SER A 72 4.85 7.13 -19.13
CA SER A 72 6.22 7.29 -19.62
C SER A 72 6.82 5.92 -19.99
N ASP A 73 7.94 5.54 -19.37
CA ASP A 73 8.53 4.20 -19.44
C ASP A 73 8.37 3.52 -18.05
N PRO A 74 7.29 2.77 -17.82
CA PRO A 74 7.01 2.16 -16.52
C PRO A 74 8.11 1.19 -16.06
N VAL A 75 8.72 0.47 -17.00
CA VAL A 75 9.77 -0.53 -16.69
C VAL A 75 10.98 0.18 -16.12
N LYS A 76 11.36 1.33 -16.68
CA LYS A 76 12.52 2.11 -16.23
C LYS A 76 12.21 2.94 -15.00
N GLU A 77 11.04 3.58 -14.95
CA GLU A 77 10.74 4.63 -13.96
C GLU A 77 10.14 4.09 -12.67
N ALA A 78 9.37 2.99 -12.72
CA ALA A 78 8.85 2.35 -11.50
C ALA A 78 9.95 1.56 -10.76
N ASN A 79 11.04 1.18 -11.46
CA ASN A 79 12.09 0.33 -10.92
C ASN A 79 12.68 0.86 -9.62
N ALA A 80 12.98 2.16 -9.57
CA ALA A 80 13.55 2.80 -8.38
C ALA A 80 12.62 2.75 -7.17
N GLN A 81 11.29 2.77 -7.39
CA GLN A 81 10.31 2.69 -6.32
C GLN A 81 10.27 1.29 -5.70
N PHE A 82 10.30 0.24 -6.54
CA PHE A 82 10.34 -1.13 -6.06
C PHE A 82 11.71 -1.51 -5.48
N ASP A 83 12.81 -0.96 -6.01
CA ASP A 83 14.14 -1.12 -5.42
C ASP A 83 14.23 -0.48 -4.03
N TYR A 84 13.55 0.65 -3.81
CA TYR A 84 13.44 1.24 -2.49
C TYR A 84 12.71 0.29 -1.52
N LEU A 85 11.59 -0.33 -1.93
CA LEU A 85 10.89 -1.29 -1.09
C LEU A 85 11.72 -2.56 -0.82
N GLU A 86 12.43 -3.09 -1.82
CA GLU A 86 13.35 -4.21 -1.63
C GLU A 86 14.43 -3.89 -0.58
N ASN A 87 15.04 -2.70 -0.67
CA ASN A 87 16.02 -2.26 0.32
C ASN A 87 15.40 -2.07 1.71
N ALA A 88 14.18 -1.53 1.77
CA ALA A 88 13.48 -1.35 3.04
C ALA A 88 13.14 -2.68 3.72
N LEU A 89 12.72 -3.69 2.97
CA LEU A 89 12.46 -5.05 3.47
C LEU A 89 13.74 -5.79 3.91
N ASN A 90 14.94 -5.32 3.51
CA ASN A 90 16.22 -5.83 4.00
C ASN A 90 16.68 -5.20 5.31
N LYS A 91 15.95 -4.21 5.86
CA LYS A 91 16.40 -3.46 7.05
C LYS A 91 16.44 -4.29 8.33
N PHE A 92 15.46 -5.18 8.51
CA PHE A 92 15.34 -6.06 9.66
C PHE A 92 15.29 -7.51 9.16
N ASP A 93 16.00 -8.41 9.86
CA ASP A 93 16.18 -9.81 9.46
C ASP A 93 15.36 -10.80 10.31
N ASP A 94 14.55 -10.29 11.23
CA ASP A 94 13.72 -11.06 12.16
C ASP A 94 12.31 -11.37 11.62
N GLY A 95 12.09 -11.21 10.31
CA GLY A 95 10.93 -11.72 9.60
C GLY A 95 10.72 -11.10 8.22
N PRO A 96 9.63 -11.45 7.52
CA PRO A 96 9.43 -11.10 6.12
C PRO A 96 8.76 -9.74 5.88
N PHE A 97 8.38 -9.02 6.95
CA PHE A 97 7.65 -7.76 6.90
C PHE A 97 8.58 -6.55 7.05
N PHE A 98 8.10 -5.35 6.71
CA PHE A 98 8.94 -4.13 6.77
C PHE A 98 9.58 -3.88 8.14
N LEU A 99 8.89 -4.26 9.21
CA LEU A 99 9.36 -4.13 10.60
C LEU A 99 9.66 -5.50 11.23
N GLY A 100 9.95 -6.51 10.42
CA GLY A 100 10.16 -7.92 10.83
C GLY A 100 8.84 -8.67 11.03
N GLN A 101 7.87 -8.06 11.73
CA GLN A 101 6.52 -8.58 11.92
C GLN A 101 5.47 -7.73 11.19
N LEU A 102 4.29 -8.31 10.95
CA LEU A 102 3.16 -7.60 10.32
C LEU A 102 2.87 -6.31 11.08
N SER A 103 2.75 -5.21 10.33
CA SER A 103 2.58 -3.88 10.91
C SER A 103 1.66 -2.98 10.07
N LEU A 104 1.34 -1.80 10.62
CA LEU A 104 0.65 -0.73 9.90
C LEU A 104 1.35 -0.33 8.60
N VAL A 105 2.68 -0.50 8.52
CA VAL A 105 3.45 -0.21 7.30
C VAL A 105 3.04 -1.17 6.19
N ASP A 106 3.01 -2.47 6.47
CA ASP A 106 2.63 -3.48 5.48
C ASP A 106 1.19 -3.24 4.99
N ILE A 107 0.28 -2.94 5.93
CA ILE A 107 -1.13 -2.61 5.66
C ILE A 107 -1.27 -1.36 4.80
N ALA A 108 -0.43 -0.35 4.99
CA ALA A 108 -0.45 0.88 4.22
C ALA A 108 0.03 0.67 2.77
N TYR A 109 1.02 -0.20 2.55
CA TYR A 109 1.63 -0.42 1.24
C TYR A 109 0.90 -1.47 0.39
N ILE A 110 0.40 -2.56 1.00
CA ILE A 110 -0.09 -3.72 0.24
C ILE A 110 -1.24 -3.42 -0.73
N PRO A 111 -2.21 -2.53 -0.45
CA PRO A 111 -3.25 -2.25 -1.42
C PRO A 111 -2.68 -1.66 -2.72
N PHE A 112 -1.62 -0.85 -2.62
CA PHE A 112 -0.97 -0.27 -3.79
C PHE A 112 -0.09 -1.28 -4.51
N VAL A 113 0.75 -2.02 -3.78
CA VAL A 113 1.64 -3.02 -4.39
C VAL A 113 0.82 -4.11 -5.11
N GLU A 114 -0.27 -4.58 -4.52
CA GLU A 114 -1.21 -5.52 -5.16
C GLU A 114 -1.69 -4.99 -6.52
N ARG A 115 -2.18 -3.74 -6.53
CA ARG A 115 -2.74 -3.13 -7.74
C ARG A 115 -1.68 -2.88 -8.81
N PHE A 116 -0.52 -2.41 -8.38
CA PHE A 116 0.61 -2.15 -9.28
C PHE A 116 1.16 -3.44 -9.86
N GLN A 117 1.31 -4.51 -9.07
CA GLN A 117 1.76 -5.82 -9.55
C GLN A 117 0.86 -6.32 -10.68
N ILE A 118 -0.47 -6.30 -10.46
CA ILE A 118 -1.46 -6.74 -11.45
C ILE A 118 -1.35 -5.89 -12.71
N PHE A 119 -1.42 -4.56 -12.56
CA PHE A 119 -1.50 -3.68 -13.72
C PHE A 119 -0.21 -3.64 -14.53
N LEU A 120 0.96 -3.54 -13.88
CA LEU A 120 2.26 -3.51 -14.55
C LEU A 120 2.56 -4.81 -15.29
N SER A 121 2.20 -5.95 -14.70
CA SER A 121 2.33 -7.25 -15.37
C SER A 121 1.42 -7.32 -16.60
N GLU A 122 0.15 -6.97 -16.48
CA GLU A 122 -0.83 -7.12 -17.56
C GLU A 122 -0.61 -6.13 -18.70
N ALA A 123 -0.45 -4.84 -18.38
CA ALA A 123 -0.36 -3.76 -19.36
C ALA A 123 1.04 -3.57 -19.95
N PHE A 124 2.10 -3.85 -19.17
CA PHE A 124 3.48 -3.51 -19.55
C PHE A 124 4.45 -4.69 -19.52
N LYS A 125 3.98 -5.90 -19.18
CA LYS A 125 4.82 -7.11 -19.05
C LYS A 125 5.99 -6.91 -18.09
N TYR A 126 5.80 -6.07 -17.08
CA TYR A 126 6.79 -5.77 -16.06
C TYR A 126 6.51 -6.57 -14.79
N ASP A 127 7.45 -7.43 -14.42
CA ASP A 127 7.42 -8.18 -13.17
C ASP A 127 8.17 -7.39 -12.08
N ILE A 128 7.42 -6.85 -11.13
CA ILE A 128 7.98 -6.07 -10.01
C ILE A 128 8.83 -6.93 -9.06
N THR A 129 8.72 -8.26 -9.13
CA THR A 129 9.47 -9.18 -8.25
C THR A 129 10.80 -9.64 -8.85
N ALA A 130 11.03 -9.42 -10.14
CA ALA A 130 12.27 -9.79 -10.81
C ALA A 130 13.46 -9.04 -10.19
N GLY A 131 14.41 -9.79 -9.63
CA GLY A 131 15.56 -9.23 -8.91
C GLY A 131 15.25 -8.68 -7.52
N ARG A 132 14.03 -8.88 -6.99
CA ARG A 132 13.57 -8.38 -5.69
C ARG A 132 13.01 -9.50 -4.81
N PRO A 133 13.89 -10.40 -4.30
CA PRO A 133 13.47 -11.57 -3.56
C PRO A 133 12.77 -11.24 -2.23
N LYS A 134 13.13 -10.16 -1.54
CA LYS A 134 12.42 -9.77 -0.30
C LYS A 134 11.02 -9.27 -0.61
N LEU A 135 10.86 -8.47 -1.66
CA LEU A 135 9.54 -8.03 -2.13
C LEU A 135 8.67 -9.23 -2.53
N ALA A 136 9.24 -10.20 -3.26
CA ALA A 136 8.54 -11.43 -3.63
C ALA A 136 8.03 -12.19 -2.40
N LEU A 137 8.91 -12.40 -1.41
CA LEU A 137 8.57 -13.07 -0.15
C LEU A 137 7.51 -12.28 0.65
N TRP A 138 7.65 -10.96 0.73
CA TRP A 138 6.69 -10.09 1.41
C TRP A 138 5.27 -10.20 0.81
N ILE A 139 5.17 -10.19 -0.53
CA ILE A 139 3.89 -10.41 -1.22
C ILE A 139 3.35 -11.80 -0.90
N GLU A 140 4.19 -12.84 -0.93
CA GLU A 140 3.78 -14.21 -0.63
C GLU A 140 3.21 -14.34 0.79
N GLU A 141 3.91 -13.81 1.79
CA GLU A 141 3.51 -13.89 3.20
C GLU A 141 2.24 -13.10 3.49
N LEU A 142 2.08 -11.91 2.90
CA LEU A 142 0.82 -11.18 3.02
C LEU A 142 -0.36 -11.95 2.43
N ASN A 143 -0.17 -12.63 1.29
CA ASN A 143 -1.22 -13.45 0.68
C ASN A 143 -1.61 -14.68 1.52
N LYS A 144 -0.86 -15.03 2.57
CA LYS A 144 -1.25 -16.07 3.54
C LYS A 144 -2.21 -15.57 4.62
N ILE A 145 -2.31 -14.24 4.82
CA ILE A 145 -3.14 -13.62 5.86
C ILE A 145 -4.61 -13.57 5.44
N ASP A 146 -5.49 -14.23 6.19
CA ASP A 146 -6.93 -14.30 5.89
C ASP A 146 -7.59 -12.91 5.88
N ALA A 147 -7.23 -12.04 6.83
CA ALA A 147 -7.75 -10.68 6.90
C ALA A 147 -7.43 -9.84 5.65
N TYR A 148 -6.30 -10.07 4.99
CA TYR A 148 -5.96 -9.38 3.75
C TYR A 148 -6.67 -10.01 2.54
N LYS A 149 -6.66 -11.34 2.42
CA LYS A 149 -7.24 -12.08 1.28
C LYS A 149 -8.66 -11.64 0.93
N VAL A 150 -9.50 -11.38 1.93
CA VAL A 150 -10.91 -10.98 1.74
C VAL A 150 -11.11 -9.55 1.25
N THR A 151 -10.04 -8.74 1.23
CA THR A 151 -10.09 -7.32 0.82
C THR A 151 -9.52 -7.06 -0.59
N LYS A 152 -8.98 -8.11 -1.22
CA LYS A 152 -8.34 -8.03 -2.54
C LYS A 152 -9.33 -7.60 -3.62
N THR A 153 -8.83 -6.85 -4.60
CA THR A 153 -9.66 -6.35 -5.69
C THR A 153 -9.80 -7.37 -6.81
N ASN A 154 -10.84 -7.23 -7.66
CA ASN A 154 -10.97 -8.05 -8.86
C ASN A 154 -9.90 -7.64 -9.89
N PRO A 155 -8.97 -8.55 -10.29
CA PRO A 155 -7.88 -8.19 -11.19
C PRO A 155 -8.35 -7.66 -12.55
N LYS A 156 -9.44 -8.21 -13.11
CA LYS A 156 -9.94 -7.80 -14.43
C LYS A 156 -10.51 -6.39 -14.40
N GLU A 157 -11.38 -6.11 -13.42
CA GLU A 157 -11.98 -4.79 -13.23
C GLU A 157 -10.92 -3.74 -12.94
N LEU A 158 -9.90 -4.09 -12.15
CA LEU A 158 -8.77 -3.19 -11.87
C LEU A 158 -8.01 -2.81 -13.15
N VAL A 159 -7.65 -3.79 -13.99
CA VAL A 159 -6.90 -3.53 -15.24
C VAL A 159 -7.72 -2.66 -16.19
N GLU A 160 -9.01 -2.96 -16.37
CA GLU A 160 -9.90 -2.16 -17.21
C GLU A 160 -10.01 -0.72 -16.69
N PHE A 161 -10.18 -0.54 -15.37
CA PHE A 161 -10.25 0.76 -14.73
C PHE A 161 -8.93 1.55 -14.91
N TYR A 162 -7.77 0.94 -14.66
CA TYR A 162 -6.47 1.61 -14.80
C TYR A 162 -6.14 1.95 -16.25
N LYS A 163 -6.44 1.07 -17.21
CA LYS A 163 -6.30 1.41 -18.64
C LYS A 163 -7.12 2.65 -18.98
N LYS A 164 -8.41 2.66 -18.58
CA LYS A 164 -9.30 3.80 -18.82
C LYS A 164 -8.80 5.08 -18.14
N ARG A 165 -8.25 4.98 -16.94
CA ARG A 165 -7.83 6.14 -16.15
C ARG A 165 -6.49 6.72 -16.58
N PHE A 166 -5.54 5.89 -17.01
CA PHE A 166 -4.14 6.30 -17.18
C PHE A 166 -3.65 6.22 -18.62
N LEU A 167 -4.26 5.39 -19.48
CA LEU A 167 -3.78 5.14 -20.84
C LEU A 167 -4.72 5.66 -21.96
N ASN A 168 -5.97 5.99 -21.66
CA ASN A 168 -6.96 6.33 -22.67
C ASN A 168 -6.85 7.77 -23.26
N ASP A 169 -5.86 8.57 -22.88
CA ASP A 169 -5.62 9.90 -23.48
C ASP A 169 -4.66 9.84 -24.71
N GLN A 170 -4.53 8.68 -25.38
CA GLN A 170 -3.69 8.51 -26.59
C GLN A 170 -4.47 8.51 -27.93
N HIS A 171 -5.63 9.17 -27.99
CA HIS A 171 -6.36 9.40 -29.24
C HIS A 171 -6.69 10.88 -29.46
#